data_AF-A0A2V5IL82-F1
#
_entry.id   AF-A0A2V5IL82-F1
#
_cell.length_a   1.000
_cell.length_b   1.000
_cell.length_c   1.000
_cell.angle_alpha   90.00
_cell.angle_beta   90.00
_cell.angle_gamma   90.00
#
_symmetry.space_group_name_H-M   'P 1'
#
loop_
_entity.id
_entity.type
_entity.pdbx_description
1 polymer ?
#
loop_
_entity_poly.entity_id
_entity_poly.type
_entity_poly.pdbx_seq_one_letter_code
_entity_poly.pdbx_strand_id
1 'polypeptide(L)'
;MNPTLYLFASHSLVCLVTLTSMVTPYLKRTTPAFRLTLLTSVALASSFALGGCTSAGPEPSQTLEAATVTEFVPKPAVPQKGIECPASLDDLPSNADTNYPSEPRGSVPEGFVTEKVFICRSDMADVDGLTKLVIKQEELQGDFAPLLAALAVPSDRAGDDGQLVCNAILETFPILWLVNANGDAIDAALPTTRCRQASGKPETQQAIDALTVARTAIVQGSGK
;
A
#
# COMPACT_ATOMS: atom_id res chain seq x y z
N MET A 1 55.97 -6.42 -10.66
CA MET A 1 56.45 -7.10 -11.88
C MET A 1 55.26 -7.83 -12.49
N ASN A 2 54.90 -7.45 -13.71
CA ASN A 2 53.80 -7.99 -14.51
C ASN A 2 54.23 -9.34 -15.12
N PRO A 3 53.31 -10.23 -15.54
CA PRO A 3 52.81 -10.05 -16.90
C PRO A 3 51.31 -10.30 -17.11
N THR A 4 50.79 -9.38 -17.91
CA THR A 4 49.61 -9.42 -18.76
C THR A 4 49.58 -10.65 -19.68
N LEU A 5 48.41 -11.28 -19.81
CA LEU A 5 48.08 -12.14 -20.96
C LEU A 5 46.64 -11.86 -21.41
N TYR A 6 46.54 -11.32 -22.62
CA TYR A 6 45.33 -11.15 -23.42
C TYR A 6 44.90 -12.49 -24.00
N LEU A 7 43.59 -12.76 -24.06
CA LEU A 7 43.02 -13.66 -25.07
C LEU A 7 41.72 -13.07 -25.64
N PHE A 8 41.76 -12.77 -26.93
CA PHE A 8 40.62 -12.42 -27.79
C PHE A 8 40.14 -13.69 -28.53
N ALA A 9 38.82 -13.90 -28.57
CA ALA A 9 38.10 -14.70 -29.58
C ALA A 9 36.62 -14.28 -29.48
N SER A 10 36.00 -13.50 -30.36
CA SER A 10 35.81 -13.54 -31.82
C SER A 10 34.86 -14.65 -32.31
N HIS A 11 33.64 -14.21 -32.63
CA HIS A 11 32.69 -14.69 -33.64
C HIS A 11 32.26 -16.16 -33.65
N SER A 12 30.98 -16.39 -33.34
CA SER A 12 30.13 -17.25 -34.19
C SER A 12 28.68 -16.80 -34.13
N LEU A 13 28.27 -16.17 -35.24
CA LEU A 13 26.91 -15.94 -35.67
C LEU A 13 26.31 -17.33 -36.01
N VAL A 14 25.33 -17.80 -35.25
CA VAL A 14 24.46 -18.91 -35.68
C VAL A 14 23.06 -18.36 -35.82
N CYS A 15 22.74 -18.02 -37.06
CA CYS A 15 21.39 -17.76 -37.52
C CYS A 15 20.72 -19.12 -37.71
N LEU A 16 19.79 -19.49 -36.83
CA LEU A 16 18.87 -20.59 -37.09
C LEU A 16 17.44 -20.03 -37.11
N VAL A 17 16.95 -19.85 -38.33
CA VAL A 17 15.56 -19.57 -38.66
C VAL A 17 14.83 -20.91 -38.76
N THR A 18 13.86 -21.14 -37.88
CA THR A 18 12.77 -22.13 -38.07
C THR A 18 11.54 -21.56 -37.35
N LEU A 19 10.68 -20.81 -38.04
CA LEU A 19 9.46 -21.27 -38.73
C LEU A 19 8.45 -22.03 -37.85
N THR A 20 7.30 -21.36 -37.68
CA THR A 20 5.94 -21.92 -37.55
C THR A 20 5.59 -22.75 -36.31
N SER A 21 4.82 -22.13 -35.42
CA SER A 21 3.43 -22.55 -35.17
C SER A 21 2.67 -21.45 -34.42
N MET A 22 1.97 -20.61 -35.19
CA MET A 22 0.76 -19.94 -34.70
C MET A 22 -0.31 -21.00 -34.49
N VAL A 23 -0.55 -21.38 -33.24
CA VAL A 23 -1.80 -22.03 -32.84
C VAL A 23 -2.49 -21.06 -31.90
N THR A 24 -3.44 -20.33 -32.45
CA THR A 24 -4.35 -19.46 -31.71
C THR A 24 -5.54 -20.31 -31.26
N PRO A 25 -5.66 -20.72 -29.98
CA PRO A 25 -6.92 -21.25 -29.49
C PRO A 25 -7.92 -20.10 -29.36
N TYR A 26 -8.85 -20.11 -30.30
CA TYR A 26 -10.10 -19.36 -30.34
C TYR A 26 -10.93 -19.66 -29.08
N LEU A 27 -10.78 -18.85 -28.01
CA LEU A 27 -11.70 -18.90 -26.87
C LEU A 27 -12.89 -17.98 -27.13
N LYS A 28 -13.96 -18.67 -27.52
CA LYS A 28 -15.31 -18.22 -27.84
C LYS A 28 -15.89 -17.42 -26.66
N ARG A 29 -15.92 -16.09 -26.83
CA ARG A 29 -16.58 -15.12 -25.97
C ARG A 29 -18.10 -15.35 -26.04
N THR A 30 -18.67 -16.06 -25.07
CA THR A 30 -20.13 -16.14 -24.88
C THR A 30 -20.54 -15.11 -23.83
N THR A 31 -20.86 -13.91 -24.29
CA THR A 31 -21.64 -12.91 -23.53
C THR A 31 -23.08 -13.39 -23.38
N PRO A 32 -23.62 -13.60 -22.16
CA PRO A 32 -25.05 -13.72 -21.98
C PRO A 32 -25.70 -12.35 -22.18
N ALA A 33 -26.49 -12.24 -23.25
CA ALA A 33 -27.39 -11.13 -23.49
C ALA A 33 -28.49 -11.15 -22.42
N PHE A 34 -28.32 -10.35 -21.36
CA PHE A 34 -29.41 -10.05 -20.44
C PHE A 34 -30.39 -9.12 -21.16
N ARG A 35 -31.52 -9.71 -21.55
CA ARG A 35 -32.64 -9.02 -22.18
C ARG A 35 -33.25 -8.03 -21.20
N LEU A 36 -33.31 -6.77 -21.63
CA LEU A 36 -34.26 -5.78 -21.16
C LEU A 36 -35.66 -6.41 -21.06
N THR A 37 -36.24 -6.39 -19.87
CA THR A 37 -37.68 -6.60 -19.72
C THR A 37 -38.28 -5.29 -19.24
N LEU A 38 -38.89 -4.60 -20.20
CA LEU A 38 -39.73 -3.43 -20.08
C LEU A 38 -41.10 -3.91 -19.57
N LEU A 39 -41.51 -3.55 -18.35
CA LEU A 39 -42.86 -3.77 -17.81
C LEU A 39 -43.17 -2.61 -16.84
N THR A 40 -43.84 -1.57 -17.34
CA THR A 40 -45.28 -1.27 -17.15
C THR A 40 -45.60 -0.50 -15.86
N SER A 41 -45.94 0.76 -16.13
CA SER A 41 -46.67 1.74 -15.33
C SER A 41 -47.84 1.17 -14.53
N VAL A 42 -47.95 1.56 -13.25
CA VAL A 42 -49.24 1.73 -12.55
C VAL A 42 -49.18 3.05 -11.80
N ALA A 43 -50.17 3.89 -12.09
CA ALA A 43 -50.39 5.20 -11.51
C ALA A 43 -51.38 5.14 -10.34
N LEU A 44 -51.44 6.26 -9.59
CA LEU A 44 -52.49 6.72 -8.66
C LEU A 44 -52.54 6.11 -7.25
N ALA A 45 -52.28 6.92 -6.23
CA ALA A 45 -53.35 7.59 -5.48
C ALA A 45 -52.80 8.48 -4.34
N SER A 46 -53.39 9.67 -4.26
CA SER A 46 -53.12 10.79 -3.37
C SER A 46 -53.49 10.53 -1.90
N SER A 47 -52.77 11.16 -0.96
CA SER A 47 -53.34 11.63 0.31
C SER A 47 -52.55 12.83 0.84
N PHE A 48 -53.20 14.00 0.74
CA PHE A 48 -52.86 15.23 1.45
C PHE A 48 -53.08 15.03 2.94
N ALA A 49 -52.07 15.34 3.76
CA ALA A 49 -52.27 15.72 5.15
C ALA A 49 -51.56 17.07 5.38
N LEU A 50 -52.37 18.12 5.42
CA LEU A 50 -52.00 19.46 5.88
C LEU A 50 -51.83 19.43 7.40
N GLY A 51 -50.69 19.85 7.92
CA GLY A 51 -50.50 19.96 9.38
C GLY A 51 -49.18 20.60 9.79
N GLY A 52 -49.21 21.91 10.06
CA GLY A 52 -48.31 22.56 11.02
C GLY A 52 -46.99 23.14 10.50
N CYS A 53 -47.04 24.34 9.91
CA CYS A 53 -45.88 25.24 9.83
C CYS A 53 -45.53 25.71 11.25
N THR A 54 -44.46 25.17 11.84
CA THR A 54 -43.68 25.89 12.83
C THR A 54 -42.39 26.31 12.14
N SER A 55 -42.30 27.61 11.85
CA SER A 55 -41.15 28.29 11.28
C SER A 55 -40.06 28.34 12.35
N ALA A 56 -39.41 27.22 12.63
CA ALA A 56 -38.12 27.21 13.28
C ALA A 56 -37.17 27.97 12.33
N GLY A 57 -36.79 29.19 12.73
CA GLY A 57 -35.84 29.99 11.97
C GLY A 57 -34.58 29.17 11.71
N PRO A 58 -33.91 29.36 10.56
CA PRO A 58 -32.69 28.61 10.25
C PRO A 58 -31.71 28.80 11.40
N GLU A 59 -31.47 27.71 12.14
CA GLU A 59 -30.40 27.65 13.13
C GLU A 59 -29.12 28.04 12.40
N PRO A 60 -28.30 28.98 12.91
CA PRO A 60 -27.05 29.32 12.26
C PRO A 60 -26.26 28.03 12.13
N SER A 61 -26.10 27.58 10.88
CA SER A 61 -25.23 26.44 10.56
C SER A 61 -23.86 26.82 11.08
N GLN A 62 -23.44 26.17 12.18
CA GLN A 62 -22.11 26.34 12.72
C GLN A 62 -21.16 26.01 11.58
N THR A 63 -20.53 27.06 11.04
CA THR A 63 -19.51 26.90 10.03
C THR A 63 -18.33 26.32 10.80
N LEU A 64 -18.20 24.98 10.76
CA LEU A 64 -17.02 24.32 11.31
C LEU A 64 -15.82 24.90 10.55
N GLU A 65 -15.05 25.73 11.24
CA GLU A 65 -13.77 26.18 10.72
C GLU A 65 -12.93 24.93 10.40
N ALA A 66 -12.41 24.88 9.18
CA ALA A 66 -11.62 23.76 8.74
C ALA A 66 -10.39 23.65 9.64
N ALA A 67 -10.20 22.49 10.27
CA ALA A 67 -9.04 22.26 11.11
C ALA A 67 -7.75 22.54 10.32
N THR A 68 -6.82 23.26 10.94
CA THR A 68 -5.50 23.52 10.37
C THR A 68 -4.79 22.18 10.13
N VAL A 69 -4.13 22.04 8.98
CA VAL A 69 -3.34 20.86 8.65
C VAL A 69 -1.89 21.29 8.54
N THR A 70 -1.01 20.60 9.26
CA THR A 70 0.43 20.82 9.22
C THR A 70 1.13 19.61 8.63
N GLU A 71 2.25 19.83 7.97
CA GLU A 71 3.10 18.75 7.48
C GLU A 71 4.05 18.30 8.60
N PHE A 72 4.33 17.00 8.65
CA PHE A 72 5.20 16.37 9.62
C PHE A 72 6.02 15.27 8.96
N VAL A 73 7.34 15.33 9.16
CA VAL A 73 8.27 14.28 8.77
C VAL A 73 8.72 13.54 10.03
N PRO A 74 8.54 12.21 10.12
CA PRO A 74 9.06 11.42 11.24
C PRO A 74 10.58 11.58 11.38
N LYS A 75 11.10 11.34 12.59
CA LYS A 75 12.55 11.23 12.79
C LYS A 75 13.13 10.15 11.84
N PRO A 76 14.38 10.30 11.38
CA PRO A 76 15.02 9.25 10.59
C PRO A 76 14.99 7.90 11.31
N ALA A 77 14.65 6.85 10.57
CA ALA A 77 14.65 5.48 11.07
C ALA A 77 16.07 5.06 11.47
N VAL A 78 16.18 4.26 12.54
CA VAL A 78 17.48 3.77 13.01
C VAL A 78 17.88 2.53 12.23
N PRO A 79 19.04 2.50 11.55
CA PRO A 79 19.51 1.30 10.86
C PRO A 79 19.77 0.16 11.85
N GLN A 80 19.32 -1.03 11.48
CA GLN A 80 19.54 -2.25 12.26
C GLN A 80 19.95 -3.43 11.37
N LYS A 81 20.35 -4.54 11.99
CA LYS A 81 20.75 -5.74 11.24
C LYS A 81 19.53 -6.61 10.93
N GLY A 82 19.28 -6.81 9.64
CA GLY A 82 18.18 -7.65 9.17
C GLY A 82 16.81 -6.98 9.32
N ILE A 83 15.79 -7.69 8.86
CA ILE A 83 14.39 -7.27 8.89
C ILE A 83 13.62 -8.11 9.89
N GLU A 84 12.59 -7.54 10.49
CA GLU A 84 11.70 -8.23 11.41
C GLU A 84 10.26 -8.03 10.95
N CYS A 85 9.66 -9.08 10.40
CA CYS A 85 8.21 -9.13 10.22
C CYS A 85 7.56 -9.63 11.51
N PRO A 86 6.41 -9.06 11.90
CA PRO A 86 5.70 -9.53 13.07
C PRO A 86 5.23 -10.98 12.90
N ALA A 87 5.22 -11.70 14.00
CA ALA A 87 4.66 -13.05 14.06
C ALA A 87 3.14 -13.04 14.26
N SER A 88 2.56 -11.95 14.78
CA SER A 88 1.12 -11.79 14.97
C SER A 88 0.53 -10.72 14.05
N LEU A 89 -0.73 -10.90 13.69
CA LEU A 89 -1.52 -9.88 12.98
C LEU A 89 -1.82 -8.67 13.87
N ASP A 90 -1.90 -8.88 15.18
CA ASP A 90 -2.16 -7.82 16.16
C ASP A 90 -0.97 -6.85 16.31
N ASP A 91 0.22 -7.27 15.85
CA ASP A 91 1.45 -6.46 15.89
C ASP A 91 1.63 -5.63 14.61
N LEU A 92 0.74 -5.76 13.61
CA LEU A 92 0.77 -4.89 12.45
C LEU A 92 0.28 -3.48 12.84
N PRO A 93 0.97 -2.44 12.39
CA PRO A 93 0.59 -1.07 12.72
C PRO A 93 -0.76 -0.71 12.10
N SER A 94 -1.49 0.17 12.78
CA SER A 94 -2.78 0.64 12.32
C SER A 94 -2.96 2.14 12.52
N ASN A 95 -3.94 2.73 11.83
CA ASN A 95 -4.30 4.13 12.05
C ASN A 95 -4.99 4.38 13.42
N ALA A 96 -5.36 3.33 14.14
CA ALA A 96 -5.83 3.43 15.52
C ALA A 96 -4.69 3.66 16.52
N ASP A 97 -3.44 3.35 16.14
CA ASP A 97 -2.27 3.49 17.00
C ASP A 97 -2.01 4.96 17.30
N THR A 98 -2.06 5.33 18.58
CA THR A 98 -1.87 6.72 19.02
C THR A 98 -0.45 7.21 18.85
N ASN A 99 0.52 6.29 18.83
CA ASN A 99 1.95 6.58 18.75
C ASN A 99 2.53 6.39 17.35
N TYR A 100 1.72 6.31 16.30
CA TYR A 100 2.22 6.11 14.94
C TYR A 100 2.91 7.37 14.35
N PRO A 101 4.08 7.23 13.68
CA PRO A 101 4.89 6.01 13.60
C PRO A 101 5.65 5.78 14.92
N SER A 102 5.61 4.54 15.41
CA SER A 102 6.32 4.12 16.62
C SER A 102 7.77 3.79 16.29
N GLU A 103 8.73 4.23 17.12
CA GLU A 103 10.13 3.82 16.97
C GLU A 103 10.23 2.26 16.96
N PRO A 104 11.10 1.65 16.13
CA PRO A 104 12.17 2.28 15.34
C PRO A 104 11.74 2.84 13.97
N ARG A 105 10.44 2.82 13.63
CA ARG A 105 9.92 3.26 12.34
C ARG A 105 10.10 4.77 12.14
N GLY A 106 10.56 5.18 10.97
CA GLY A 106 10.90 6.58 10.70
C GLY A 106 11.06 6.93 9.24
N SER A 107 11.52 8.16 8.97
CA SER A 107 11.86 8.59 7.61
C SER A 107 13.15 7.93 7.10
N VAL A 108 13.36 7.92 5.79
CA VAL A 108 14.59 7.39 5.20
C VAL A 108 15.76 8.31 5.55
N PRO A 109 16.82 7.83 6.22
CA PRO A 109 17.99 8.65 6.53
C PRO A 109 18.69 9.17 5.27
N GLU A 110 19.25 10.38 5.35
CA GLU A 110 20.04 10.96 4.27
C GLU A 110 21.23 10.04 3.92
N GLY A 111 21.44 9.82 2.62
CA GLY A 111 22.51 8.96 2.13
C GLY A 111 22.24 7.45 2.26
N PHE A 112 21.08 7.02 2.76
CA PHE A 112 20.71 5.61 2.77
C PHE A 112 20.42 5.11 1.35
N VAL A 113 21.29 4.26 0.81
CA VAL A 113 21.14 3.67 -0.52
C VAL A 113 20.43 2.31 -0.42
N THR A 114 19.24 2.22 -0.99
CA THR A 114 18.42 1.00 -0.97
C THR A 114 18.81 0.05 -2.09
N GLU A 115 19.09 -1.21 -1.74
CA GLU A 115 19.35 -2.31 -2.69
C GLU A 115 18.23 -3.36 -2.70
N LYS A 116 17.52 -3.53 -1.59
CA LYS A 116 16.36 -4.42 -1.50
C LYS A 116 15.25 -3.78 -0.71
N VAL A 117 14.02 -4.14 -1.04
CA VAL A 117 12.83 -3.75 -0.31
C VAL A 117 12.12 -5.02 0.15
N PHE A 118 11.67 -5.03 1.40
CA PHE A 118 10.79 -6.07 1.90
C PHE A 118 9.50 -5.46 2.42
N ILE A 119 8.39 -6.13 2.17
CA ILE A 119 7.09 -5.74 2.72
C ILE A 119 6.51 -6.89 3.53
N CYS A 120 6.10 -6.60 4.77
CA CYS A 120 5.36 -7.50 5.62
C CYS A 120 3.91 -7.02 5.68
N ARG A 121 2.95 -7.86 5.29
CA ARG A 121 1.52 -7.53 5.35
C ARG A 121 0.68 -8.74 5.65
N SER A 122 -0.53 -8.53 6.15
CA SER A 122 -1.51 -9.59 6.27
C SER A 122 -1.95 -10.05 4.87
N ASP A 123 -2.13 -11.36 4.72
CA ASP A 123 -2.67 -11.97 3.50
C ASP A 123 -3.41 -13.27 3.84
N MET A 124 -4.24 -13.76 2.92
CA MET A 124 -4.87 -15.06 3.02
C MET A 124 -3.99 -16.11 2.33
N ALA A 125 -3.61 -17.17 3.04
CA ALA A 125 -2.84 -18.26 2.48
C ALA A 125 -3.40 -19.62 2.93
N ASP A 126 -3.25 -20.63 2.07
CA ASP A 126 -3.57 -22.01 2.43
C ASP A 126 -2.42 -22.62 3.24
N VAL A 127 -2.70 -22.91 4.51
CA VAL A 127 -1.76 -23.52 5.45
C VAL A 127 -2.40 -24.79 6.01
N ASP A 128 -1.79 -25.94 5.73
CA ASP A 128 -2.30 -27.27 6.09
C ASP A 128 -3.72 -27.56 5.54
N GLY A 129 -4.00 -27.09 4.32
CA GLY A 129 -5.29 -27.30 3.64
C GLY A 129 -6.42 -26.40 4.13
N LEU A 130 -6.12 -25.38 4.94
CA LEU A 130 -7.08 -24.37 5.41
C LEU A 130 -6.60 -22.98 5.02
N THR A 131 -7.50 -22.18 4.44
CA THR A 131 -7.24 -20.76 4.19
C THR A 131 -7.23 -20.01 5.52
N LYS A 132 -6.08 -19.43 5.89
CA LYS A 132 -5.88 -18.68 7.12
C LYS A 132 -5.32 -17.30 6.80
N LEU A 133 -5.61 -16.33 7.67
CA LEU A 133 -4.94 -15.05 7.68
C LEU A 133 -3.51 -15.24 8.22
N VAL A 134 -2.52 -14.82 7.45
CA VAL A 134 -1.09 -14.99 7.75
C VAL A 134 -0.34 -13.67 7.55
N ILE A 135 0.88 -13.59 8.08
CA ILE A 135 1.82 -12.54 7.69
C ILE A 135 2.63 -13.03 6.51
N LYS A 136 2.52 -12.32 5.39
CA LYS A 136 3.28 -12.56 4.18
C LYS A 136 4.44 -11.56 4.10
N GLN A 137 5.64 -12.07 3.90
CA GLN A 137 6.83 -11.31 3.59
C GLN A 137 7.14 -11.42 2.10
N GLU A 138 7.27 -10.29 1.42
CA GLU A 138 7.66 -10.25 0.00
C GLU A 138 8.95 -9.46 -0.15
N GLU A 139 9.92 -10.03 -0.87
CA GLU A 139 11.09 -9.32 -1.37
C GLU A 139 10.72 -8.67 -2.70
N LEU A 140 10.88 -7.35 -2.78
CA LEU A 140 10.55 -6.55 -3.95
C LEU A 140 11.83 -6.07 -4.64
N GLN A 141 11.82 -6.09 -5.97
CA GLN A 141 12.92 -5.67 -6.82
C GLN A 141 12.43 -4.78 -7.96
N GLY A 142 13.28 -3.87 -8.43
CA GLY A 142 12.98 -2.94 -9.51
C GLY A 142 13.71 -1.61 -9.35
N ASP A 143 13.17 -0.57 -10.00
CA ASP A 143 13.58 0.80 -9.75
C ASP A 143 12.94 1.32 -8.46
N PHE A 144 13.75 1.55 -7.43
CA PHE A 144 13.27 2.05 -6.14
C PHE A 144 13.13 3.58 -6.08
N ALA A 145 13.57 4.32 -7.10
CA ALA A 145 13.50 5.78 -7.08
C ALA A 145 12.08 6.32 -6.88
N PRO A 146 11.03 5.79 -7.54
CA PRO A 146 9.65 6.23 -7.29
C PRO A 146 9.20 5.97 -5.84
N LEU A 147 9.59 4.84 -5.26
CA LEU A 147 9.25 4.50 -3.87
C LEU A 147 9.92 5.46 -2.89
N LEU A 148 11.21 5.72 -3.07
CA LEU A 148 11.95 6.65 -2.21
C LEU A 148 11.41 8.08 -2.31
N ALA A 149 11.00 8.51 -3.51
CA ALA A 149 10.34 9.80 -3.70
C ALA A 149 8.97 9.87 -2.99
N ALA A 150 8.18 8.79 -3.05
CA ALA A 150 6.90 8.72 -2.35
C ALA A 150 7.06 8.74 -0.82
N LEU A 151 8.05 8.01 -0.29
CA LEU A 151 8.36 7.99 1.15
C LEU A 151 8.90 9.33 1.69
N ALA A 152 9.45 10.17 0.81
CA ALA A 152 9.91 11.51 1.17
C ALA A 152 8.75 12.52 1.31
N VAL A 153 7.54 12.18 0.88
CA VAL A 153 6.36 13.04 1.05
C VAL A 153 6.03 13.17 2.54
N PRO A 154 5.88 14.40 3.08
CA PRO A 154 5.49 14.58 4.47
C PRO A 154 4.13 13.95 4.79
N SER A 155 3.98 13.43 6.01
CA SER A 155 2.67 13.11 6.57
C SER A 155 1.95 14.39 6.97
N ASP A 156 0.63 14.33 7.07
CA ASP A 156 -0.16 15.42 7.60
C ASP A 156 -0.46 15.17 9.09
N ARG A 157 -0.54 16.25 9.87
CA ARG A 157 -1.00 16.25 11.27
C ARG A 157 -2.04 17.34 11.44
N ALA A 158 -3.10 17.04 12.19
CA ALA A 158 -4.05 18.07 12.59
C ALA A 158 -3.39 19.07 13.54
N GLY A 159 -3.65 20.36 13.31
CA GLY A 159 -3.26 21.43 14.20
C GLY A 159 -4.00 21.34 15.54
N ASP A 160 -3.46 22.06 16.53
CA ASP A 160 -3.98 22.06 17.90
C ASP A 160 -5.31 22.84 18.06
N ASP A 161 -5.78 23.50 17.01
CA ASP A 161 -6.82 24.53 17.01
C ASP A 161 -8.18 24.09 16.47
N GLY A 162 -8.35 22.81 16.08
CA GLY A 162 -9.58 22.35 15.44
C GLY A 162 -10.07 20.97 15.87
N GLN A 163 -11.39 20.79 15.91
CA GLN A 163 -12.01 19.48 16.09
C GLN A 163 -11.93 18.71 14.76
N LEU A 164 -10.99 17.77 14.69
CA LEU A 164 -10.87 16.89 13.51
C LEU A 164 -11.93 15.80 13.56
N VAL A 165 -12.76 15.73 12.52
CA VAL A 165 -13.68 14.60 12.30
C VAL A 165 -13.10 13.71 11.22
N CYS A 166 -12.70 12.49 11.61
CA CYS A 166 -12.24 11.45 10.69
C CYS A 166 -13.32 10.39 10.53
N ASN A 167 -13.43 9.83 9.33
CA ASN A 167 -14.23 8.63 9.12
C ASN A 167 -13.64 7.49 9.97
N ALA A 168 -14.50 6.71 10.61
CA ALA A 168 -14.12 5.53 11.39
C ALA A 168 -13.73 4.36 10.47
N ILE A 169 -12.63 4.54 9.73
CA ILE A 169 -12.04 3.52 8.86
C ILE A 169 -10.86 2.93 9.63
N LEU A 170 -10.89 1.62 9.86
CA LEU A 170 -9.74 0.89 10.39
C LEU A 170 -8.84 0.51 9.21
N GLU A 171 -7.60 1.01 9.23
CA GLU A 171 -6.59 0.73 8.23
C GLU A 171 -5.37 0.11 8.92
N THR A 172 -5.02 -1.10 8.52
CA THR A 172 -3.76 -1.76 8.89
C THR A 172 -2.72 -1.45 7.82
N PHE A 173 -1.53 -1.01 8.23
CA PHE A 173 -0.44 -0.71 7.30
C PHE A 173 0.48 -1.91 7.10
N PRO A 174 1.03 -2.08 5.89
CA PRO A 174 2.17 -2.95 5.73
C PRO A 174 3.40 -2.36 6.44
N ILE A 175 4.31 -3.21 6.87
CA ILE A 175 5.63 -2.82 7.35
C ILE A 175 6.59 -2.84 6.16
N LEU A 176 7.28 -1.74 5.92
CA LEU A 176 8.15 -1.57 4.77
C LEU A 176 9.61 -1.46 5.23
N TRP A 177 10.41 -2.45 4.88
CA TRP A 177 11.83 -2.49 5.16
C TRP A 177 12.64 -2.10 3.93
N LEU A 178 13.54 -1.13 4.07
CA LEU A 178 14.55 -0.80 3.05
C LEU A 178 15.90 -1.34 3.51
N VAL A 179 16.60 -2.09 2.66
CA VAL A 179 17.87 -2.76 3.00
C VAL A 179 18.98 -2.28 2.06
N ASN A 180 20.14 -1.94 2.61
CA ASN A 180 21.32 -1.51 1.86
C ASN A 180 22.28 -2.67 1.51
N ALA A 181 23.36 -2.36 0.80
CA ALA A 181 24.40 -3.32 0.40
C ALA A 181 25.12 -4.02 1.57
N ASN A 182 25.17 -3.36 2.72
CA ASN A 182 25.81 -3.89 3.94
C ASN A 182 24.88 -4.78 4.75
N GLY A 183 23.64 -4.97 4.29
CA GLY A 183 22.59 -5.71 4.99
C GLY A 183 21.99 -4.95 6.18
N ASP A 184 22.22 -3.64 6.30
CA ASP A 184 21.50 -2.80 7.25
C ASP A 184 20.11 -2.52 6.71
N ALA A 185 19.11 -2.60 7.58
CA ALA A 185 17.71 -2.36 7.26
C ALA A 185 17.14 -1.22 8.10
N ILE A 186 16.15 -0.52 7.54
CA ILE A 186 15.34 0.49 8.22
C ILE A 186 13.85 0.20 8.02
N ASP A 187 13.05 0.37 9.08
CA ASP A 187 11.58 0.34 9.02
C ASP A 187 11.08 1.72 8.60
N ALA A 188 10.66 1.84 7.34
CA ALA A 188 10.22 3.10 6.77
C ALA A 188 8.75 3.39 7.13
N ALA A 189 8.51 4.58 7.69
CA ALA A 189 7.16 5.10 7.91
C ALA A 189 6.48 5.40 6.58
N LEU A 190 5.24 4.92 6.41
CA LEU A 190 4.40 5.35 5.31
C LEU A 190 3.87 6.77 5.58
N PRO A 191 3.89 7.67 4.59
CA PRO A 191 3.18 8.94 4.66
C PRO A 191 1.69 8.73 4.94
N THR A 192 1.12 9.52 5.84
CA THR A 192 -0.30 9.43 6.19
C THR A 192 -0.99 10.77 6.12
N THR A 193 -2.30 10.76 5.92
CA THR A 193 -3.14 11.96 6.10
C THR A 193 -3.28 12.34 7.57
N ARG A 194 -3.96 13.46 7.84
CA ARG A 194 -4.25 13.95 9.21
C ARG A 194 -5.11 12.98 10.03
N CYS A 195 -5.83 12.09 9.34
CA CYS A 195 -6.59 10.99 9.94
C CYS A 195 -5.76 9.71 10.13
N ARG A 196 -4.43 9.83 9.97
CA ARG A 196 -3.46 8.73 10.00
C ARG A 196 -3.74 7.64 8.97
N GLN A 197 -4.39 7.96 7.84
CA GLN A 197 -4.66 6.98 6.79
C GLN A 197 -3.55 7.03 5.75
N ALA A 198 -2.91 5.89 5.44
CA ALA A 198 -1.91 5.80 4.38
C ALA A 198 -2.59 5.75 3.00
N SER A 199 -3.78 5.15 2.93
CA SER A 199 -4.65 5.11 1.74
C SER A 199 -5.00 6.48 1.15
N GLY A 200 -4.96 7.56 1.96
CA GLY A 200 -5.17 8.92 1.48
C GLY A 200 -3.93 9.59 0.87
N LYS A 201 -2.76 8.94 0.89
CA LYS A 201 -1.52 9.30 0.20
C LYS A 201 -1.04 8.10 -0.64
N PRO A 202 -1.72 7.80 -1.76
CA PRO A 202 -1.61 6.52 -2.45
C PRO A 202 -0.29 6.30 -3.18
N GLU A 203 0.55 7.33 -3.32
CA GLU A 203 1.79 7.31 -4.10
C GLU A 203 2.75 6.22 -3.62
N THR A 204 2.81 5.97 -2.31
CA THR A 204 3.68 4.92 -1.75
C THR A 204 3.19 3.52 -2.15
N GLN A 205 1.88 3.27 -2.08
CA GLN A 205 1.31 1.98 -2.48
C GLN A 205 1.45 1.77 -3.99
N GLN A 206 1.22 2.80 -4.80
CA GLN A 206 1.41 2.73 -6.26
C GLN A 206 2.86 2.41 -6.63
N ALA A 207 3.83 3.02 -5.93
CA ALA A 207 5.25 2.71 -6.14
C ALA A 207 5.59 1.27 -5.73
N ILE A 208 5.03 0.76 -4.63
CA ILE A 208 5.17 -0.65 -4.21
C ILE A 208 4.59 -1.60 -5.26
N ASP A 209 3.39 -1.32 -5.75
CA ASP A 209 2.69 -2.17 -6.73
C ASP A 209 3.39 -2.20 -8.10
N ALA A 210 4.20 -1.18 -8.42
CA ALA A 210 5.03 -1.14 -9.62
C ALA A 210 6.31 -1.99 -9.51
N LEU A 211 6.71 -2.42 -8.31
CA LEU A 211 7.85 -3.30 -8.10
C LEU A 211 7.50 -4.75 -8.41
N THR A 212 8.51 -5.53 -8.76
CA THR A 212 8.35 -6.97 -9.02
C THR A 212 8.60 -7.76 -7.74
N VAL A 213 7.68 -8.66 -7.39
CA VAL A 213 7.89 -9.62 -6.31
C VAL A 213 8.92 -10.66 -6.75
N ALA A 214 10.08 -10.67 -6.12
CA ALA A 214 11.16 -11.61 -6.40
C ALA A 214 11.06 -12.88 -5.55
N ARG A 215 10.59 -12.75 -4.31
CA ARG A 215 10.39 -13.88 -3.40
C ARG A 215 9.22 -13.60 -2.47
N THR A 216 8.52 -14.66 -2.11
CA THR A 216 7.46 -14.64 -1.10
C THR A 216 7.77 -15.68 -0.02
N ALA A 217 7.51 -15.34 1.23
CA ALA A 217 7.55 -16.25 2.36
C ALA A 217 6.36 -15.99 3.28
N ILE A 218 5.86 -17.05 3.92
CA ILE A 218 4.93 -16.92 5.04
C ILE A 218 5.76 -16.85 6.31
N VAL A 219 5.55 -15.80 7.11
CA VAL A 219 6.17 -15.67 8.41
C VAL A 219 5.36 -16.53 9.37
N GLN A 220 5.96 -17.62 9.84
CA GLN A 220 5.33 -18.49 10.82
C GLN A 220 5.20 -17.70 12.11
N GLY A 221 3.97 -17.33 12.44
CA GLY A 221 3.68 -16.76 13.75
C GLY A 221 4.07 -17.76 14.83
N SER A 222 4.98 -17.39 15.72
CA SER A 222 5.13 -18.09 16.99
C SER A 222 3.89 -17.80 17.81
N GLY A 223 2.78 -18.48 17.50
CA GLY A 223 1.58 -18.47 18.31
C GLY A 223 1.99 -18.79 19.75
N LYS A 224 1.82 -17.82 20.64
CA LYS A 224 1.87 -18.09 22.08
C LYS A 224 0.56 -18.75 22.50
#